data_AF-A0A6A5KVU6-F1
#
_entry.id   AF-A0A6A5KVU6-F1
#
_cell.length_a   1.000
_cell.length_b   1.000
_cell.length_c   1.000
_cell.angle_alpha   90.00
_cell.angle_beta   90.00
_cell.angle_gamma   90.00
#
_symmetry.space_group_name_H-M   'P 1'
#
loop_
_entity.id
_entity.type
_entity.pdbx_description
1 polymer ?
#
loop_
_entity_poly.entity_id
_entity_poly.type
_entity_poly.pdbx_seq_one_letter_code
_entity_poly.pdbx_strand_id
1 'polypeptide(L)' 'MPPKRKTGEAAETMERSEKKTKTTKKSKKAEPAVEEVYSTQQKNAISQFISFTQLDRNTAVRALKSHGWDAQSAVNA' A
#
# COMPACT_ATOMS: atom_id res chain seq x y z
N MET A 1 -4.56 8.74 -43.31
CA MET A 1 -5.42 9.34 -42.27
C MET A 1 -4.59 9.56 -41.01
N PRO A 2 -4.56 10.76 -40.41
CA PRO A 2 -3.80 11.02 -39.19
C PRO A 2 -4.66 10.77 -37.93
N PRO A 3 -4.10 10.22 -36.83
CA PRO A 3 -4.83 10.02 -35.59
C PRO A 3 -4.95 11.33 -34.79
N LYS A 4 -6.19 11.73 -34.45
CA LYS A 4 -6.46 12.85 -33.53
C LYS A 4 -6.57 12.36 -32.08
N ARG A 5 -5.82 13.01 -31.21
CA ARG A 5 -5.74 12.80 -29.75
C ARG A 5 -7.07 13.18 -29.06
N LYS A 6 -7.41 12.53 -27.95
CA LYS A 6 -8.34 13.07 -26.94
C LYS A 6 -7.83 12.74 -25.52
N THR A 7 -7.64 13.81 -24.76
CA THR A 7 -7.43 13.96 -23.32
C THR A 7 -8.51 13.29 -22.48
N GLY A 8 -8.16 12.77 -21.30
CA GLY A 8 -9.09 12.34 -20.25
C GLY A 8 -8.37 11.88 -18.97
N GLU A 9 -8.25 12.81 -18.02
CA GLU A 9 -7.89 12.63 -16.62
C GLU A 9 -9.08 12.05 -15.82
N ALA A 10 -8.81 11.58 -14.58
CA ALA A 10 -9.75 11.15 -13.52
C ALA A 10 -10.33 9.73 -13.67
N ALA A 11 -9.90 8.76 -12.84
CA ALA A 11 -10.32 8.53 -11.46
C ALA A 11 -11.80 8.09 -11.35
N GLU A 12 -12.05 6.79 -11.16
CA GLU A 12 -12.95 6.26 -10.11
C GLU A 12 -13.01 4.72 -10.10
N THR A 13 -12.60 4.17 -8.95
CA THR A 13 -13.26 3.15 -8.11
C THR A 13 -13.81 1.81 -8.63
N MET A 14 -13.73 0.86 -7.67
CA MET A 14 -14.55 -0.36 -7.48
C MET A 14 -14.15 -1.58 -8.32
N GLU A 15 -14.12 -2.83 -7.82
CA GLU A 15 -14.42 -3.44 -6.52
C GLU A 15 -13.97 -4.92 -6.63
N ARG A 16 -13.62 -5.56 -5.50
CA ARG A 16 -13.78 -7.02 -5.25
C ARG A 16 -12.78 -7.99 -5.95
N SER A 17 -12.25 -9.07 -5.37
CA SER A 17 -12.71 -9.96 -4.30
C SER A 17 -11.55 -10.80 -3.73
N GLU A 18 -11.52 -10.93 -2.40
CA GLU A 18 -11.36 -12.18 -1.62
C GLU A 18 -10.26 -13.22 -1.98
N LYS A 19 -9.32 -13.47 -1.06
CA LYS A 19 -9.31 -14.67 -0.17
C LYS A 19 -8.05 -14.81 0.70
N LYS A 20 -8.32 -14.87 2.01
CA LYS A 20 -7.79 -15.81 3.04
C LYS A 20 -6.27 -16.01 3.12
N THR A 21 -5.69 -15.66 4.29
CA THR A 21 -5.22 -16.66 5.27
C THR A 21 -5.00 -16.05 6.66
N LYS A 22 -5.49 -16.80 7.65
CA LYS A 22 -5.54 -16.56 9.10
C LYS A 22 -4.37 -17.31 9.74
N THR A 23 -3.53 -16.69 10.58
CA THR A 23 -3.03 -17.26 11.87
C THR A 23 -2.11 -16.32 12.68
N THR A 24 -2.66 -15.86 13.81
CA THR A 24 -2.12 -15.81 15.20
C THR A 24 -0.71 -15.34 15.59
N LYS A 25 -0.73 -14.43 16.60
CA LYS A 25 0.13 -14.29 17.82
C LYS A 25 1.53 -13.68 17.62
N LYS A 26 2.10 -12.85 18.51
CA LYS A 26 1.68 -12.09 19.72
C LYS A 26 2.91 -11.20 20.08
N SER A 27 2.66 -10.03 20.67
CA SER A 27 3.58 -9.28 21.55
C SER A 27 4.83 -8.61 20.96
N LYS A 28 4.89 -7.27 20.96
CA LYS A 28 5.73 -6.53 21.93
C LYS A 28 5.29 -5.07 22.04
N LYS A 29 5.23 -4.63 23.30
CA LYS A 29 4.88 -3.31 23.84
C LYS A 29 5.74 -2.20 23.21
N ALA A 30 5.12 -1.12 22.74
CA ALA A 30 5.77 0.15 22.44
C ALA A 30 4.86 1.32 22.91
N GLU A 31 5.44 2.21 23.70
CA GLU A 31 4.85 3.42 24.28
C GLU A 31 4.66 4.54 23.23
N PRO A 32 3.86 5.60 23.54
CA PRO A 32 3.15 6.35 22.52
C PRO A 32 4.01 7.48 21.93
N ALA A 33 4.82 7.15 20.92
CA ALA A 33 4.86 8.05 19.77
C ALA A 33 3.47 7.96 19.11
N VAL A 34 2.98 9.04 18.50
CA VAL A 34 1.77 9.00 17.66
C VAL A 34 2.12 8.17 16.42
N GLU A 35 2.31 6.86 16.60
CA GLU A 35 2.37 5.92 15.51
C GLU A 35 0.96 5.93 14.94
N GLU A 36 0.81 6.41 13.70
CA GLU A 36 -0.38 6.11 12.92
C GLU A 36 -0.63 4.60 13.09
N VAL A 37 -1.73 4.25 13.77
CA VAL A 37 -2.03 2.87 14.12
C VAL A 37 -2.43 2.16 12.83
N TYR A 38 -1.43 1.63 12.14
CA TYR A 38 -1.64 0.90 10.90
C TYR A 38 -2.37 -0.41 11.21
N SER A 39 -3.32 -0.75 10.33
CA SER A 39 -3.92 -2.08 10.34
C SER A 39 -2.85 -3.15 10.08
N THR A 40 -3.14 -4.41 10.43
CA THR A 40 -2.22 -5.52 10.16
C THR A 40 -1.87 -5.62 8.67
N GLN A 41 -2.84 -5.39 7.79
CA GLN A 41 -2.62 -5.37 6.33
C GLN A 41 -1.63 -4.27 5.94
N GLN A 42 -1.82 -3.05 6.45
CA GLN A 42 -0.97 -1.91 6.14
C GLN A 42 0.46 -2.14 6.64
N LYS A 43 0.63 -2.69 7.85
CA LYS A 43 1.95 -3.05 8.39
C LYS A 43 2.66 -4.06 7.50
N ASN A 44 1.95 -5.08 7.04
CA ASN A 44 2.51 -6.08 6.13
C ASN A 44 2.93 -5.45 4.79
N ALA A 45 2.08 -4.60 4.21
CA ALA A 45 2.38 -3.91 2.96
C ALA A 45 3.60 -2.98 3.09
N ILE A 46 3.70 -2.22 4.20
CA ILE A 46 4.87 -1.38 4.51
C ILE A 46 6.14 -2.23 4.56
N SER A 47 6.13 -3.34 5.32
CA SER A 47 7.29 -4.22 5.44
C SER A 47 7.70 -4.84 4.11
N GLN A 48 6.74 -5.28 3.29
CA GLN A 48 7.00 -5.85 1.96
C GLN A 48 7.60 -4.81 1.02
N PHE A 49 6.98 -3.62 0.94
CA PHE A 49 7.45 -2.55 0.07
C PHE A 49 8.87 -2.10 0.41
N ILE A 50 9.18 -1.95 1.71
CA ILE A 50 10.53 -1.62 2.19
C ILE A 50 11.52 -2.71 1.80
N SER A 51 11.14 -3.99 1.91
CA SER A 51 12.03 -5.09 1.55
C SER A 51 12.39 -5.10 0.06
N PHE A 52 11.49 -4.64 -0.81
CA PHE A 52 11.73 -4.62 -2.26
C PHE A 52 12.46 -3.36 -2.73
N THR A 53 12.10 -2.21 -2.18
CA THR A 53 12.63 -0.91 -2.64
C THR A 53 13.80 -0.39 -1.81
N GLN A 54 14.00 -0.96 -0.61
CA GLN A 54 14.98 -0.50 0.38
C GLN A 54 14.79 0.97 0.80
N LEU A 55 13.60 1.54 0.54
CA LEU A 55 13.25 2.90 0.93
C LEU A 55 12.84 2.98 2.40
N ASP A 56 12.84 4.20 2.92
CA ASP A 56 12.43 4.44 4.30
C ASP A 56 10.91 4.24 4.49
N ARG A 57 10.53 4.06 5.76
CA ARG A 57 9.14 3.79 6.15
C ARG A 57 8.18 4.92 5.76
N ASN A 58 8.59 6.18 5.86
CA ASN A 58 7.71 7.31 5.54
C ASN A 58 7.45 7.39 4.03
N THR A 59 8.48 7.15 3.22
CA THR A 59 8.34 7.06 1.76
C THR A 59 7.48 5.88 1.36
N ALA A 60 7.67 4.70 1.97
CA ALA A 60 6.83 3.53 1.76
C ALA A 60 5.35 3.81 2.07
N VAL A 61 5.06 4.48 3.20
CA VAL A 61 3.69 4.86 3.58
C VAL A 61 3.06 5.81 2.55
N ARG A 62 3.81 6.78 2.03
CA ARG A 62 3.30 7.73 1.01
C ARG A 62 2.98 7.03 -0.30
N ALA A 63 3.84 6.12 -0.76
CA ALA A 63 3.60 5.33 -1.96
C ALA A 63 2.36 4.43 -1.75
N LEU A 64 2.33 3.65 -0.67
CA LEU A 64 1.24 2.72 -0.38
C LEU A 64 -0.13 3.41 -0.20
N LYS A 65 -0.17 4.62 0.35
CA LYS A 65 -1.42 5.41 0.45
C LYS A 65 -2.04 5.67 -0.92
N SER A 66 -1.22 5.89 -1.96
CA SER A 66 -1.68 6.15 -3.34
C SER A 66 -2.08 4.86 -4.08
N HIS A 67 -1.57 3.71 -3.64
CA HIS A 67 -1.81 2.40 -4.27
C HIS A 67 -2.71 1.48 -3.43
N GLY A 68 -3.56 2.04 -2.58
CA GLY A 68 -4.54 1.26 -1.81
C GLY A 68 -3.93 0.25 -0.83
N TRP A 69 -2.70 0.51 -0.35
CA TRP A 69 -1.92 -0.38 0.50
C TRP A 69 -1.53 -1.71 -0.13
N ASP A 70 -1.41 -1.75 -1.46
CA ASP A 70 -0.87 -2.90 -2.17
C ASP A 70 0.62 -2.72 -2.47
N ALA A 71 1.45 -3.60 -1.90
CA ALA A 71 2.91 -3.51 -2.05
C ALA A 71 3.39 -3.82 -3.47
N GLN A 72 2.75 -4.75 -4.18
CA GLN A 72 3.16 -5.12 -5.54
C GLN A 72 2.82 -4.01 -6.53
N SER A 73 1.61 -3.46 -6.45
CA SER A 73 1.19 -2.33 -7.27
C SER A 73 2.07 -1.11 -7.04
N ALA A 74 2.49 -0.86 -5.79
CA ALA A 74 3.34 0.29 -5.49
C ALA A 74 4.80 0.11 -5.96
N VAL A 75 5.34 -1.12 -5.98
CA VAL A 75 6.72 -1.39 -6.46
C VAL A 75 6.82 -1.30 -7.98
N ASN A 76 5.74 -1.64 -8.69
CA ASN A 76 5.67 -1.60 -10.15
C ASN A 76 5.15 -0.27 -10.70
N ALA A 77 4.86 0.70 -9.84
CA ALA A 77 4.48 2.06 -10.22
C ALA A 77 5.72 2.92 -10.46
#